data_AF-A0A1Y5G779-F1
#
_entry.id   AF-A0A1Y5G779-F1
#
_cell.length_a   1.000
_cell.length_b   1.000
_cell.length_c   1.000
_cell.angle_alpha   90.00
_cell.angle_beta   90.00
_cell.angle_gamma   90.00
#
_symmetry.space_group_name_H-M   'P 1'
#
loop_
_entity.id
_entity.type
_entity.pdbx_description
1 polymer ?
#
loop_
_entity_poly.entity_id
_entity_poly.type
_entity_poly.pdbx_seq_one_letter_code
_entity_poly.pdbx_strand_id
1 'polypeptide(L)'
;MKLPTQSRIVVVGGGAIGTSIAYHLAKSGEKEVLLLEKTQLTEGSTWHAAGLIGQMRGHKNLTKMMMQSVKVISNLKQELDAATDFKQVGSLRIANNKERYLEMKRQAGQAKGFGLEMNLISPKEA
;
A
#
# COMPACT_ATOMS: atom_id res chain seq x y z
N MET A 1 4.00 22.20 -23.02
CA MET A 1 3.35 22.69 -21.78
C MET A 1 4.26 23.71 -21.12
N LYS A 2 3.71 24.79 -20.56
CA LYS A 2 4.46 25.78 -19.78
C LYS A 2 4.24 25.48 -18.30
N LEU A 3 5.30 25.31 -17.53
CA LEU A 3 5.21 25.11 -16.08
C LEU A 3 4.77 26.42 -15.40
N PRO A 4 3.99 26.35 -14.31
CA PRO A 4 3.71 27.52 -13.51
C PRO A 4 5.02 28.05 -12.89
N THR A 5 5.12 29.35 -12.67
CA THR A 5 6.30 29.99 -12.06
C THR A 5 6.37 29.80 -10.55
N GLN A 6 5.26 29.39 -9.92
CA GLN A 6 5.14 29.11 -8.50
C GLN A 6 4.10 28.00 -8.26
N SER A 7 4.22 27.29 -7.14
CA SER A 7 3.23 26.33 -6.64
C SER A 7 3.31 26.29 -5.12
N ARG A 8 2.19 26.09 -4.44
CA ARG A 8 2.15 25.98 -2.97
C ARG A 8 2.85 24.71 -2.49
N ILE A 9 2.63 23.59 -3.18
CA ILE A 9 3.28 22.32 -2.91
C ILE A 9 3.89 21.80 -4.20
N VAL A 10 5.14 21.34 -4.12
CA VAL A 10 5.84 20.64 -5.21
C VAL A 10 6.21 19.24 -4.73
N VAL A 11 5.71 18.22 -5.42
CA VAL A 11 6.04 16.81 -5.19
C VAL A 11 7.06 16.38 -6.24
N VAL A 12 8.25 15.97 -5.81
CA VAL A 12 9.32 15.52 -6.72
C VAL A 12 9.35 14.00 -6.76
N GLY A 13 9.05 13.44 -7.93
CA GLY A 13 8.96 12.01 -8.21
C GLY A 13 7.53 11.53 -8.52
N GLY A 14 7.33 10.99 -9.71
CA GLY A 14 6.10 10.43 -10.27
C GLY A 14 5.97 8.92 -10.11
N GLY A 15 6.62 8.34 -9.09
CA GLY A 15 6.37 6.96 -8.66
C GLY A 15 5.05 6.80 -7.89
N ALA A 16 4.73 5.58 -7.45
CA ALA A 16 3.51 5.27 -6.69
C ALA A 16 3.35 6.13 -5.41
N ILE A 17 4.45 6.45 -4.73
CA ILE A 17 4.41 7.27 -3.51
C ILE A 17 4.11 8.75 -3.84
N GLY A 18 4.81 9.34 -4.80
CA GLY A 18 4.60 10.75 -5.14
C GLY A 18 3.23 11.02 -5.75
N THR A 19 2.76 10.12 -6.61
CA THR A 19 1.38 10.17 -7.14
C THR A 19 0.34 10.00 -6.04
N SER A 20 0.56 9.11 -5.07
CA SER A 20 -0.31 8.97 -3.88
C SER A 20 -0.36 10.25 -3.04
N ILE A 21 0.79 10.89 -2.79
CA ILE A 21 0.85 12.18 -2.08
C ILE A 21 0.05 13.23 -2.82
N ALA A 22 0.28 13.41 -4.12
CA ALA A 22 -0.43 14.40 -4.93
C ALA A 22 -1.94 14.14 -4.95
N TYR A 23 -2.35 12.88 -5.11
CA TYR A 23 -3.75 12.46 -5.06
C TYR A 23 -4.40 12.81 -3.71
N HIS A 24 -3.77 12.50 -2.58
CA HIS A 24 -4.34 12.76 -1.27
C HIS A 24 -4.39 14.26 -0.93
N LEU A 25 -3.38 15.04 -1.34
CA LEU A 25 -3.40 16.51 -1.21
C LEU A 25 -4.56 17.11 -2.01
N ALA A 26 -4.69 16.73 -3.28
CA ALA A 26 -5.80 17.18 -4.13
C ALA A 26 -7.16 16.77 -3.55
N LYS A 27 -7.31 15.52 -3.08
CA LYS A 27 -8.53 15.03 -2.44
C LYS A 27 -8.88 15.77 -1.14
N SER A 28 -7.89 16.27 -0.41
CA SER A 28 -8.09 17.13 0.76
C SER A 28 -8.44 18.59 0.44
N GLY A 29 -8.58 18.93 -0.84
CA GLY A 29 -9.00 20.26 -1.31
C GLY A 29 -7.86 21.21 -1.65
N GLU A 30 -6.60 20.75 -1.59
CA GLU A 30 -5.46 21.54 -2.05
C GLU A 30 -5.51 21.66 -3.58
N LYS A 31 -5.41 22.89 -4.08
CA LYS A 31 -5.55 23.20 -5.51
C LYS A 31 -4.20 23.48 -6.17
N GLU A 32 -3.18 23.83 -5.40
CA GLU A 32 -1.86 24.23 -5.90
C GLU A 32 -0.81 23.15 -5.61
N VAL A 33 -1.02 21.97 -6.20
CA VAL A 33 -0.08 20.83 -6.15
C VAL A 33 0.55 20.62 -7.53
N LEU A 34 1.87 20.75 -7.61
CA LEU A 34 2.66 20.44 -8.80
C LEU A 34 3.46 19.16 -8.59
N LEU A 35 3.23 18.12 -9.39
CA LEU A 35 4.08 16.93 -9.41
C LEU A 35 5.10 17.05 -10.54
N LEU A 36 6.38 16.89 -10.20
CA LEU A 36 7.48 16.89 -11.15
C LEU A 36 8.12 15.51 -11.20
N GLU A 37 8.13 14.91 -12.39
CA GLU A 37 8.83 13.67 -12.69
C GLU A 37 9.96 13.96 -13.69
N LYS A 38 11.11 13.32 -13.49
CA LYS A 38 12.30 13.45 -14.34
C LYS A 38 12.03 12.93 -15.75
N THR A 39 11.30 11.81 -15.86
CA THR A 39 10.99 11.16 -17.14
C THR A 39 9.49 10.86 -17.25
N GLN A 40 9.07 9.60 -17.28
CA GLN A 40 7.68 9.18 -17.30
C GLN A 40 7.22 8.71 -15.91
N LEU A 41 5.90 8.78 -15.67
CA LEU A 41 5.33 8.23 -14.45
C LEU A 41 5.73 6.76 -14.29
N THR A 42 5.98 6.35 -13.06
CA THR A 42 6.36 4.99 -12.66
C THR A 42 7.74 4.50 -13.11
N GLU A 43 8.50 5.26 -13.92
CA GLU A 43 9.81 4.89 -14.52
C GLU A 43 10.98 4.82 -13.51
N GLY A 44 10.68 4.56 -12.24
CA GLY A 44 11.61 4.18 -11.19
C GLY A 44 11.33 2.76 -10.70
N SER A 45 11.24 2.54 -9.39
CA SER A 45 10.96 1.20 -8.86
C SER A 45 9.52 0.72 -8.99
N THR A 46 8.61 1.61 -9.40
CA THR A 46 7.16 1.30 -9.44
C THR A 46 6.83 0.33 -10.59
N TRP A 47 7.35 0.56 -11.80
CA TRP A 47 6.99 -0.26 -12.97
C TRP A 47 7.42 -1.72 -12.84
N HIS A 48 8.54 -1.99 -12.16
CA HIS A 48 9.10 -3.34 -12.02
C HIS A 48 8.76 -4.00 -10.67
N ALA A 49 7.82 -3.43 -9.90
CA ALA A 49 7.38 -4.01 -8.65
C ALA A 49 6.54 -5.27 -8.89
N ALA A 50 6.70 -6.30 -8.05
CA ALA A 50 5.91 -7.54 -8.13
C ALA A 50 4.41 -7.36 -7.77
N GLY A 51 3.99 -6.18 -7.32
CA GLY A 51 2.58 -5.88 -7.02
C GLY A 51 2.02 -6.51 -5.74
N LEU A 52 2.86 -7.06 -4.85
CA LEU A 52 2.41 -7.68 -3.60
C LEU A 52 2.07 -6.64 -2.53
N ILE A 53 0.82 -6.67 -2.03
CA ILE A 53 0.32 -5.71 -1.02
C ILE A 53 0.01 -6.43 0.29
N GLY A 54 1.03 -6.62 1.13
CA GLY A 54 0.90 -7.25 2.45
C GLY A 54 0.66 -6.25 3.58
N GLN A 55 -0.22 -6.58 4.53
CA GLN A 55 -0.68 -5.66 5.60
C GLN A 55 0.14 -5.74 6.90
N MET A 56 0.51 -6.94 7.36
CA MET A 56 1.18 -7.11 8.66
C MET A 56 2.59 -6.50 8.69
N ARG A 57 2.91 -5.72 9.73
CA ARG A 57 4.24 -5.14 10.02
C ARG A 57 4.61 -5.38 11.49
N GLY A 58 5.88 -5.15 11.84
CA GLY A 58 6.38 -5.36 13.21
C GLY A 58 5.76 -4.44 14.27
N HIS A 59 5.14 -3.33 13.85
CA HIS A 59 4.53 -2.34 14.76
C HIS A 59 3.07 -2.07 14.41
N LYS A 60 2.28 -1.72 15.42
CA LYS A 60 0.84 -1.40 15.29
C LYS A 60 0.57 -0.29 14.28
N ASN A 61 1.30 0.82 14.38
CA ASN A 61 1.08 1.99 13.52
C ASN A 61 1.39 1.69 12.06
N LEU A 62 2.49 0.97 11.80
CA LEU A 62 2.83 0.54 10.45
C LEU A 62 1.80 -0.44 9.89
N THR A 63 1.31 -1.39 10.70
CA THR A 63 0.25 -2.32 10.26
C THR A 63 -1.02 -1.55 9.91
N LYS A 64 -1.45 -0.61 10.75
CA LYS A 64 -2.60 0.25 10.47
C LYS A 64 -2.41 1.07 9.20
N MET A 65 -1.21 1.62 8.98
CA MET A 65 -0.90 2.35 7.75
C MET A 65 -1.07 1.46 6.52
N MET A 66 -0.56 0.22 6.55
CA MET A 66 -0.73 -0.71 5.43
C MET A 66 -2.18 -1.13 5.22
N MET A 67 -2.96 -1.31 6.30
CA MET A 67 -4.41 -1.58 6.20
C MET A 67 -5.13 -0.42 5.51
N GLN A 68 -4.76 0.83 5.82
CA GLN A 68 -5.30 2.00 5.10
C GLN A 68 -4.86 2.02 3.63
N SER A 69 -3.61 1.67 3.32
CA SER A 69 -3.16 1.57 1.93
C SER A 69 -3.99 0.56 1.12
N VAL A 70 -4.29 -0.62 1.68
CA VAL A 70 -5.18 -1.60 1.04
C VAL A 70 -6.58 -1.02 0.83
N LYS A 71 -7.13 -0.33 1.83
CA LYS A 71 -8.46 0.32 1.71
C LYS A 71 -8.49 1.35 0.59
N VAL A 72 -7.47 2.20 0.48
CA VAL A 72 -7.35 3.19 -0.61
C VAL A 72 -7.34 2.48 -1.96
N ILE A 73 -6.43 1.51 -2.16
CA ILE A 73 -6.30 0.78 -3.44
C ILE A 73 -7.60 0.06 -3.82
N SER A 74 -8.30 -0.51 -2.84
CA SER A 74 -9.59 -1.18 -3.05
C SER A 74 -10.68 -0.22 -3.56
N ASN A 75 -10.64 1.03 -3.09
CA ASN A 75 -11.61 2.06 -3.46
C ASN A 75 -11.26 2.79 -4.76
N LEU A 76 -9.98 2.82 -5.17
CA LEU A 76 -9.53 3.55 -6.36
C LEU A 76 -10.28 3.17 -7.63
N LYS A 77 -10.67 1.88 -7.78
CA LYS A 77 -11.44 1.43 -8.95
C LYS A 77 -12.76 2.19 -9.09
N GLN A 78 -13.45 2.41 -7.96
CA GLN A 78 -14.73 3.13 -7.95
C GLN A 78 -14.53 4.64 -8.11
N GLU A 79 -13.46 5.18 -7.53
CA GLU A 79 -13.22 6.62 -7.54
C GLU A 79 -12.71 7.15 -8.88
N LEU A 80 -11.90 6.37 -9.59
CA LEU A 80 -11.23 6.81 -10.82
C LEU A 80 -11.90 6.32 -12.10
N ASP A 81 -12.98 5.53 -11.97
CA ASP A 81 -13.61 4.79 -13.08
C ASP A 81 -12.58 4.08 -13.98
N ALA A 82 -11.54 3.54 -13.33
CA ALA A 82 -10.37 2.96 -13.98
C ALA A 82 -10.07 1.58 -13.41
N ALA A 83 -9.65 0.65 -14.27
CA ALA A 83 -9.22 -0.66 -13.83
C ALA A 83 -7.89 -0.56 -13.06
N THR A 84 -7.86 -1.06 -11.82
CA THR A 84 -6.65 -1.15 -11.00
C THR A 84 -6.02 -2.55 -11.00
N ASP A 85 -6.70 -3.54 -11.59
CA ASP A 85 -6.37 -4.97 -11.53
C ASP A 85 -6.04 -5.51 -10.13
N PHE A 86 -6.45 -4.80 -9.08
CA PHE A 86 -6.21 -5.22 -7.70
C PHE A 86 -7.08 -6.43 -7.35
N LYS A 87 -6.42 -7.52 -6.92
CA LYS A 87 -7.06 -8.76 -6.50
C LYS A 87 -6.76 -9.04 -5.03
N GLN A 88 -7.77 -8.93 -4.18
CA GLN A 88 -7.65 -9.24 -2.75
C GLN A 88 -7.83 -10.75 -2.51
N VAL A 89 -6.83 -11.54 -2.87
CA VAL A 89 -6.87 -13.02 -2.78
C VAL A 89 -6.28 -13.58 -1.48
N GLY A 90 -5.94 -12.72 -0.53
CA GLY A 90 -5.25 -13.11 0.70
C GLY A 90 -3.75 -13.33 0.50
N SER A 91 -3.07 -13.83 1.53
CA SER A 91 -1.64 -14.16 1.51
C SER A 91 -1.34 -15.25 2.51
N LEU A 92 -0.54 -16.25 2.12
CA LEU A 92 -0.14 -17.35 2.99
C LEU A 92 1.33 -17.21 3.39
N ARG A 93 1.62 -17.39 4.68
CA ARG A 93 2.99 -17.53 5.19
C ARG A 93 3.16 -18.96 5.70
N ILE A 94 4.22 -19.63 5.26
CA ILE A 94 4.49 -21.03 5.59
C ILE A 94 5.52 -21.14 6.72
N ALA A 95 5.21 -21.90 7.76
CA ALA A 95 6.16 -22.32 8.78
C ALA A 95 6.64 -23.74 8.48
N ASN A 96 7.94 -23.90 8.27
CA ASN A 96 8.57 -25.20 7.98
C ASN A 96 9.23 -25.85 9.22
N ASN A 97 9.20 -25.17 10.37
CA ASN A 97 9.72 -25.69 11.63
C ASN A 97 8.96 -25.07 12.82
N LYS A 98 9.27 -25.55 14.02
CA LYS A 98 8.59 -25.17 15.26
C LYS A 98 8.85 -23.70 15.62
N GLU A 99 10.05 -23.21 15.38
CA GLU A 99 10.46 -21.83 15.69
C GLU A 99 9.67 -20.84 14.82
N ARG A 100 9.56 -21.09 13.52
CA ARG A 100 8.74 -20.31 12.59
C ARG A 100 7.27 -20.37 12.96
N TYR A 101 6.76 -21.52 13.37
CA TYR A 101 5.38 -21.65 13.83
C TYR A 101 5.10 -20.80 15.08
N LEU A 102 6.00 -20.82 16.07
CA LEU A 102 5.87 -20.00 17.28
C LEU A 102 5.94 -18.50 16.96
N GLU A 103 6.79 -18.09 16.02
CA GLU A 103 6.80 -16.72 15.52
C GLU A 103 5.46 -16.34 14.88
N MET A 104 4.90 -17.19 14.01
CA MET A 104 3.61 -16.94 13.38
C MET A 104 2.48 -16.89 14.40
N LYS A 105 2.50 -17.76 15.41
CA LYS A 105 1.54 -17.73 16.51
C LYS A 105 1.59 -16.41 17.28
N ARG A 106 2.79 -15.89 17.54
CA ARG A 106 2.99 -14.57 18.14
C ARG A 106 2.52 -13.45 17.22
N GLN A 107 2.75 -13.55 15.91
CA GLN A 107 2.26 -12.57 14.93
C GLN A 107 0.74 -12.55 14.83
N ALA A 108 0.07 -13.70 14.85
CA ALA A 108 -1.39 -13.79 14.84
C ALA A 108 -2.01 -13.13 16.09
N GLY A 109 -1.41 -13.33 17.27
CA GLY A 109 -1.81 -12.64 18.49
C GLY A 109 -1.67 -11.11 18.39
N GLN A 110 -0.57 -10.63 17.82
CA GLN A 110 -0.37 -9.19 17.57
C GLN A 110 -1.36 -8.63 16.55
N ALA A 111 -1.59 -9.35 15.44
CA ALA A 111 -2.52 -8.95 14.39
C ALA A 111 -3.93 -8.72 14.96
N LYS A 112 -4.40 -9.62 15.83
CA LYS A 112 -5.67 -9.43 16.57
C LYS A 112 -5.68 -8.15 17.38
N GLY A 113 -4.62 -7.86 18.13
CA GLY A 113 -4.48 -6.60 18.88
C GLY A 113 -4.36 -5.33 18.02
N PHE A 114 -4.01 -5.49 16.74
CA PHE A 114 -3.91 -4.40 15.76
C PHE A 114 -5.21 -4.21 14.97
N GLY A 115 -6.15 -5.16 15.04
CA GLY A 115 -7.39 -5.18 14.27
C GLY A 115 -7.21 -5.74 12.85
N LEU A 116 -6.12 -6.49 12.60
CA LEU A 116 -5.88 -7.18 11.33
C LEU A 116 -6.34 -8.63 11.45
N GLU A 117 -7.16 -9.08 10.50
CA GLU A 117 -7.52 -10.48 10.38
C GLU A 117 -6.31 -11.31 9.92
N MET A 118 -5.90 -12.27 10.74
CA MET A 118 -4.81 -13.20 10.47
C MET A 118 -5.09 -14.51 11.20
N ASN A 119 -5.35 -15.56 10.42
CA ASN A 119 -5.69 -16.87 10.94
C ASN A 119 -4.47 -17.79 10.86
N LEU A 120 -4.29 -18.63 11.89
CA LEU A 120 -3.39 -19.78 11.79
C LEU A 120 -4.19 -20.92 11.19
N ILE A 121 -3.66 -21.50 10.12
CA ILE A 121 -4.26 -22.66 9.46
C ILE A 121 -3.28 -23.83 9.48
N SER A 122 -3.81 -25.03 9.56
CA SER A 122 -3.08 -26.28 9.43
C SER A 122 -2.83 -26.62 7.95
N PRO A 123 -1.90 -27.54 7.64
CA PRO A 123 -1.72 -28.02 6.27
C PRO A 123 -2.96 -28.64 5.62
N LYS A 124 -3.97 -29.06 6.41
CA LYS A 124 -5.23 -29.61 5.89
C LYS A 124 -6.25 -28.53 5.48
N GLU A 125 -6.06 -27.31 5.96
CA GLU A 125 -6.94 -26.16 5.70
C GLU A 125 -6.38 -25.24 4.61
N ALA A 126 -5.17 -25.51 4.13
CA ALA A 126 -4.50 -24.79 3.05
C ALA A 126 -4.84 -25.42 1.68
#